data_AF-A0AA37LST1-F1
#
_entry.id   AF-A0AA37LST1-F1
#
_cell.length_a   1.000
_cell.length_b   1.000
_cell.length_c   1.000
_cell.angle_alpha   90.00
_cell.angle_beta   90.00
_cell.angle_gamma   90.00
#
_symmetry.space_group_name_H-M   'P 1'
#
loop_
_entity.id
_entity.type
_entity.pdbx_description
1 polymer ?
#
loop_
_entity_poly.entity_id
_entity_poly.type
_entity_poly.pdbx_seq_one_letter_code
_entity_poly.pdbx_strand_id
1 'polypeptide(L)'
;MEDDPTSTRTRDEEALKALADELLELEGDRDLQRVIVESFETAPNPEAYSNERSGAVRDLEAVSKTIEDKKHQKRRLERRIQAARTAERHSARDAAFGEDSNMWEARNRWGAGMWFFCSKVIFFGAPKILMLLHSRAVRVSALVSKLFK
;
A
#
# COMPACT_ATOMS: atom_id res chain seq x y z
N MET A 1 14.81 -5.39 17.45
CA MET A 1 14.79 -6.41 16.38
C MET A 1 13.65 -6.01 15.47
N GLU A 2 13.96 -5.52 14.27
CA GLU A 2 12.96 -5.19 13.26
C GLU A 2 12.59 -6.50 12.56
N ASP A 3 11.37 -6.99 12.78
CA ASP A 3 10.87 -8.14 12.04
C ASP A 3 10.75 -7.72 10.57
N ASP A 4 11.58 -8.31 9.71
CA ASP A 4 11.58 -8.03 8.29
C ASP A 4 10.18 -8.34 7.72
N PRO A 5 9.46 -7.34 7.16
CA PRO A 5 8.12 -7.52 6.61
C PRO A 5 8.11 -8.59 5.51
N THR A 6 9.23 -8.77 4.81
CA THR A 6 9.41 -9.80 3.79
C THR A 6 9.40 -11.22 4.38
N SER A 7 9.97 -11.39 5.59
CA SER A 7 9.96 -12.67 6.30
C SER A 7 8.57 -13.03 6.84
N THR A 8 7.79 -12.04 7.29
CA THR A 8 6.42 -12.28 7.77
C THR A 8 5.49 -12.68 6.63
N ARG A 9 5.66 -12.09 5.44
CA ARG A 9 4.83 -12.39 4.27
C ARG A 9 5.09 -13.78 3.72
N THR A 10 6.36 -14.17 3.60
CA THR A 10 6.75 -15.52 3.14
C THR A 10 6.21 -16.59 4.10
N ARG A 11 6.32 -16.37 5.41
CA ARG A 11 5.73 -17.24 6.43
C ARG A 11 4.20 -17.36 6.33
N ASP A 12 3.50 -16.25 6.14
CA ASP A 12 2.03 -16.25 6.00
C ASP A 12 1.59 -16.96 4.68
N GLU A 13 2.36 -16.82 3.59
CA GLU A 13 2.12 -17.53 2.32
C GLU A 13 2.38 -19.05 2.43
N GLU A 14 3.43 -19.46 3.13
CA GLU A 14 3.70 -20.88 3.43
C GLU A 14 2.63 -21.49 4.32
N ALA A 15 2.19 -20.76 5.35
CA ALA A 15 1.10 -21.21 6.23
C ALA A 15 -0.22 -21.39 5.46
N LEU A 16 -0.50 -20.55 4.45
CA LEU A 16 -1.66 -20.73 3.58
C LEU A 16 -1.56 -21.97 2.70
N LYS A 17 -0.36 -22.28 2.17
CA LYS A 17 -0.15 -23.50 1.38
C LYS A 17 -0.34 -24.74 2.24
N ALA A 18 0.30 -24.79 3.40
CA ALA A 18 0.15 -25.91 4.34
C ALA A 18 -1.32 -26.13 4.73
N LEU A 19 -2.07 -25.06 5.01
CA LEU A 19 -3.51 -25.17 5.29
C LEU A 19 -4.34 -25.62 4.09
N ALA A 20 -3.93 -25.29 2.86
CA ALA A 20 -4.61 -25.75 1.67
C ALA A 20 -4.38 -27.25 1.44
N ASP A 21 -3.15 -27.73 1.68
CA ASP A 21 -2.79 -29.15 1.57
C ASP A 21 -3.52 -29.97 2.65
N GLU A 22 -3.51 -29.51 3.91
CA GLU A 22 -4.28 -30.13 4.99
C GLU A 22 -5.78 -30.20 4.68
N LEU A 23 -6.35 -29.15 4.09
CA LEU A 23 -7.76 -29.13 3.69
C LEU A 23 -8.06 -30.15 2.58
N LEU A 24 -7.14 -30.33 1.64
CA LEU A 24 -7.29 -31.31 0.58
C LEU A 24 -7.29 -32.74 1.14
N GLU A 25 -6.38 -33.04 2.07
CA GLU A 25 -6.33 -34.32 2.78
C GLU A 25 -7.62 -34.59 3.55
N LEU A 26 -8.09 -33.61 4.34
CA LEU A 26 -9.34 -33.73 5.10
C LEU A 26 -10.57 -33.91 4.21
N GLU A 27 -10.61 -33.27 3.04
CA GLU A 27 -11.69 -33.49 2.07
C GLU A 27 -11.68 -34.92 1.51
N GLY A 28 -10.49 -35.50 1.30
CA GLY A 28 -10.34 -36.92 0.97
C GLY A 28 -10.86 -37.84 2.09
N ASP A 29 -10.51 -37.55 3.35
CA ASP A 29 -10.98 -38.32 4.50
C ASP A 29 -12.50 -38.24 4.68
N ARG A 30 -13.09 -37.06 4.45
CA ARG A 30 -14.55 -36.87 4.46
C ARG A 30 -15.21 -37.73 3.38
N ASP A 31 -14.66 -37.75 2.18
CA ASP A 31 -15.23 -38.50 1.07
C ASP A 31 -15.13 -40.01 1.33
N LEU A 32 -14.02 -40.48 1.90
CA LEU A 32 -13.88 -41.86 2.37
C LEU A 32 -14.93 -42.21 3.46
N GLN A 33 -15.06 -41.38 4.49
CA GLN A 33 -16.05 -41.54 5.56
C GLN A 33 -17.49 -41.59 5.00
N ARG A 34 -17.79 -40.76 3.99
CA ARG A 34 -19.09 -40.75 3.34
C ARG A 34 -19.39 -42.07 2.63
N VAL A 35 -18.42 -42.61 1.90
CA VAL A 35 -18.54 -43.92 1.23
C VAL A 35 -18.74 -45.04 2.27
N ILE A 36 -18.05 -44.97 3.41
CA ILE A 36 -18.23 -45.94 4.50
C ILE A 36 -19.66 -45.89 5.03
N VAL A 37 -20.21 -44.70 5.31
CA VAL A 37 -21.60 -44.54 5.76
C VAL A 37 -22.59 -45.11 4.73
N GLU A 38 -22.41 -44.78 3.45
CA GLU A 38 -23.25 -45.27 2.35
C GLU A 38 -23.16 -46.80 2.19
N SER A 39 -21.99 -47.40 2.45
CA SER A 39 -21.81 -48.84 2.41
C SER A 39 -22.64 -49.57 3.47
N PHE A 40 -22.83 -48.97 4.65
CA PHE A 40 -23.69 -49.53 5.71
C PHE A 40 -25.18 -49.42 5.36
N GLU A 41 -25.58 -48.38 4.63
CA GLU A 41 -26.97 -48.19 4.18
C GLU A 41 -27.37 -49.16 3.06
N THR A 42 -26.41 -49.53 2.23
CA THR A 42 -26.60 -50.46 1.09
C THR A 42 -26.31 -51.91 1.44
N ALA A 43 -25.89 -52.20 2.68
CA ALA A 43 -25.58 -53.55 3.13
C ALA A 43 -26.83 -54.47 3.12
N PRO A 44 -26.67 -55.79 2.84
CA PRO A 44 -27.78 -56.74 2.83
C PRO A 44 -28.54 -56.88 4.16
N ASN A 45 -27.92 -56.49 5.28
CA ASN A 45 -28.53 -56.46 6.61
C ASN A 45 -28.08 -55.20 7.38
N PRO A 46 -28.74 -54.05 7.17
CA PRO A 46 -28.32 -52.77 7.75
C PRO A 46 -28.41 -52.72 9.28
N GLU A 47 -29.41 -53.39 9.87
CA GLU A 47 -29.66 -53.41 11.31
C GLU A 47 -28.49 -54.03 12.09
N ALA A 48 -27.82 -55.02 11.50
CA ALA A 48 -26.65 -55.68 12.10
C ALA A 48 -25.44 -54.75 12.27
N TYR A 49 -25.39 -53.66 11.50
CA TYR A 49 -24.28 -52.68 11.51
C TYR A 49 -24.72 -51.31 12.04
N SER A 50 -25.83 -51.26 12.79
CA SER A 50 -26.41 -50.00 13.29
C SER A 50 -25.45 -49.22 14.18
N ASN A 51 -24.68 -49.91 15.03
CA ASN A 51 -23.69 -49.29 15.92
C ASN A 51 -22.50 -48.73 15.13
N GLU A 52 -21.97 -49.51 14.19
CA GLU A 52 -20.86 -49.15 13.32
C GLU A 52 -21.23 -47.96 12.42
N ARG A 53 -22.44 -47.96 11.87
CA ARG A 53 -23.00 -46.83 11.12
C ARG A 53 -23.06 -45.58 11.98
N SER A 54 -23.54 -45.69 13.23
CA SER A 54 -23.61 -44.54 14.14
C SER A 54 -22.22 -43.97 14.45
N GLY A 55 -21.19 -44.83 14.53
CA GLY A 55 -19.79 -44.42 14.66
C GLY A 55 -19.30 -43.68 13.43
N ALA A 56 -19.48 -44.25 12.24
CA ALA A 56 -19.06 -43.64 10.98
C ALA A 56 -19.76 -42.28 10.72
N VAL A 57 -21.03 -42.13 11.09
CA VAL A 57 -21.74 -40.84 10.99
C VAL A 57 -21.11 -39.79 11.92
N ARG A 58 -20.74 -40.16 13.14
CA ARG A 58 -20.07 -39.23 14.08
C ARG A 58 -18.68 -38.83 13.59
N ASP A 59 -17.93 -39.78 13.02
CA ASP A 59 -16.61 -39.50 12.46
C ASP A 59 -16.71 -38.57 11.24
N LEU A 60 -17.69 -38.80 10.35
CA LEU A 60 -17.99 -37.91 9.23
C LEU A 60 -18.35 -36.49 9.68
N GLU A 61 -19.13 -36.36 10.76
CA GLU A 61 -19.48 -35.06 11.35
C GLU A 61 -18.25 -34.37 11.96
N ALA A 62 -17.37 -35.13 12.66
CA ALA A 62 -16.14 -34.62 13.24
C ALA A 62 -15.16 -34.10 12.17
N VAL A 63 -14.99 -34.84 11.07
CA VAL A 63 -14.16 -34.41 9.93
C VAL A 63 -14.77 -33.16 9.28
N SER A 64 -16.09 -33.14 9.07
CA SER A 64 -16.78 -31.98 8.48
C SER A 64 -16.59 -30.72 9.31
N LYS A 65 -16.71 -30.81 10.64
CA LYS A 65 -16.45 -29.71 11.57
C LYS A 65 -15.00 -29.23 11.49
N THR A 66 -14.04 -30.16 11.43
CA THR A 66 -12.61 -29.84 11.31
C THR A 66 -12.31 -29.08 10.01
N ILE A 67 -12.92 -29.50 8.90
CA ILE A 67 -12.83 -28.79 7.60
C ILE A 67 -13.37 -27.36 7.73
N GLU A 68 -14.52 -27.16 8.36
CA GLU A 68 -15.10 -25.83 8.54
C GLU A 68 -14.20 -24.89 9.36
N ASP A 69 -13.62 -25.41 10.45
CA ASP A 69 -12.68 -24.67 11.29
C ASP A 69 -11.41 -24.28 10.52
N LYS A 70 -10.84 -25.21 9.75
CA LYS A 70 -9.67 -24.96 8.89
C LYS A 70 -9.98 -23.97 7.77
N LYS A 71 -11.18 -24.03 7.17
CA LYS A 71 -11.67 -23.02 6.21
C LYS A 71 -11.80 -21.63 6.85
N HIS A 72 -12.22 -21.54 8.11
CA HIS A 72 -12.23 -20.28 8.85
C HIS A 72 -10.82 -19.73 9.09
N GLN A 73 -9.87 -20.60 9.47
CA GLN A 73 -8.46 -20.21 9.65
C GLN A 73 -7.84 -19.70 8.35
N LYS A 74 -8.05 -20.41 7.23
CA LYS A 74 -7.62 -19.98 5.89
C LYS A 74 -8.15 -18.58 5.56
N ARG A 75 -9.47 -18.35 5.69
CA ARG A 75 -10.09 -17.03 5.42
C ARG A 75 -9.53 -15.92 6.30
N ARG A 76 -9.13 -16.22 7.54
CA ARG A 76 -8.52 -15.25 8.45
C ARG A 76 -7.12 -14.86 7.99
N LEU A 77 -6.32 -15.84 7.54
CA LEU A 77 -4.99 -15.59 6.99
C LEU A 77 -5.05 -14.83 5.67
N GLU A 78 -5.94 -15.21 4.76
CA GLU A 78 -6.17 -14.47 3.50
C GLU A 78 -6.52 -13.00 3.76
N ARG A 79 -7.42 -12.73 4.71
CA ARG A 79 -7.75 -11.36 5.13
C ARG A 79 -6.54 -10.60 5.68
N ARG A 80 -5.69 -11.25 6.47
CA ARG A 80 -4.46 -10.62 7.00
C ARG A 80 -3.48 -10.26 5.87
N ILE A 81 -3.23 -11.18 4.94
CA ILE A 81 -2.36 -10.92 3.80
C ILE A 81 -2.92 -9.80 2.92
N GLN A 82 -4.24 -9.80 2.70
CA GLN A 82 -4.88 -8.75 1.91
C GLN A 82 -4.81 -7.39 2.59
N ALA A 83 -5.00 -7.33 3.91
CA ALA A 83 -4.81 -6.11 4.70
C ALA A 83 -3.37 -5.60 4.64
N ALA A 84 -2.38 -6.50 4.75
CA ALA A 84 -0.96 -6.16 4.60
C ALA A 84 -0.66 -5.59 3.20
N ARG A 85 -1.17 -6.21 2.13
CA ARG A 85 -1.03 -5.71 0.75
C ARG A 85 -1.68 -4.34 0.56
N THR A 86 -2.84 -4.09 1.18
CA THR A 86 -3.46 -2.76 1.11
C THR A 86 -2.65 -1.72 1.89
N ALA A 87 -2.09 -2.07 3.04
CA ALA A 87 -1.25 -1.19 3.83
C ALA A 87 0.04 -0.80 3.08
N GLU A 88 0.69 -1.76 2.41
CA GLU A 88 1.84 -1.50 1.52
C GLU A 88 1.49 -0.51 0.40
N ARG A 89 0.32 -0.66 -0.24
CA ARG A 89 -0.14 0.26 -1.29
C ARG A 89 -0.41 1.66 -0.76
N HIS A 90 -1.00 1.77 0.43
CA HIS A 90 -1.21 3.06 1.08
C HIS A 90 0.12 3.71 1.45
N SER A 91 1.05 2.96 2.05
CA SER A 91 2.40 3.44 2.36
C SER A 91 3.17 3.89 1.13
N ALA A 92 3.10 3.15 0.01
CA ALA A 92 3.75 3.54 -1.24
C ALA A 92 3.10 4.79 -1.85
N ARG A 93 1.78 4.93 -1.72
CA ARG A 93 1.03 6.10 -2.16
C ARG A 93 1.41 7.32 -1.31
N ASP A 94 1.42 7.20 0.01
CA ASP A 94 1.78 8.27 0.92
C ASP A 94 3.25 8.71 0.76
N ALA A 95 4.16 7.77 0.45
CA ALA A 95 5.54 8.11 0.08
C ALA A 95 5.61 8.93 -1.22
N ALA A 96 4.86 8.52 -2.26
CA ALA A 96 4.81 9.26 -3.53
C ALA A 96 4.17 10.66 -3.38
N PHE A 97 3.13 10.81 -2.56
CA PHE A 97 2.50 12.11 -2.29
C PHE A 97 3.33 12.98 -1.33
N GLY A 98 4.09 12.40 -0.40
CA GLY A 98 4.99 13.12 0.49
C GLY A 98 6.19 13.74 -0.24
N GLU A 99 6.67 13.08 -1.30
CA GLU A 99 7.73 13.62 -2.17
C GLU A 99 7.23 14.81 -3.00
N ASP A 100 5.98 14.77 -3.48
CA ASP A 100 5.34 15.88 -4.19
C ASP A 100 5.07 17.10 -3.29
N SER A 101 4.73 16.88 -2.02
CA SER A 101 4.57 17.96 -1.03
C SER A 101 5.88 18.75 -0.84
N ASN A 102 7.00 18.05 -0.67
CA ASN A 102 8.32 18.68 -0.55
C ASN A 102 8.73 19.39 -1.85
N MET A 103 8.35 18.86 -3.01
CA MET A 103 8.63 19.49 -4.31
C MET A 103 7.78 20.76 -4.52
N TRP A 104 6.52 20.77 -4.07
CA TRP A 104 5.64 21.93 -4.11
C TRP A 104 6.11 23.05 -3.16
N GLU A 105 6.51 22.69 -1.94
CA GLU A 105 7.08 23.65 -0.98
C GLU A 105 8.42 24.22 -1.46
N ALA A 106 9.29 23.39 -2.04
CA ALA A 106 10.52 23.86 -2.68
C ALA A 106 10.20 24.84 -3.81
N ARG A 107 9.28 24.50 -4.73
CA ARG A 107 8.92 25.36 -5.87
C ARG A 107 8.39 26.73 -5.44
N ASN A 108 7.56 26.79 -4.39
CA ASN A 108 7.07 28.05 -3.84
C ASN A 108 8.18 28.88 -3.19
N ARG A 109 9.17 28.24 -2.55
CA ARG A 109 10.31 28.92 -1.92
C ARG A 109 11.23 29.58 -2.95
N TRP A 110 11.47 28.94 -4.11
CA TRP A 110 12.22 29.54 -5.23
C TRP A 110 11.42 30.66 -5.92
N GLY A 111 10.11 30.46 -6.12
CA GLY A 111 9.23 31.47 -6.72
C GLY A 111 9.13 32.75 -5.89
N ALA A 112 8.97 32.62 -4.56
CA ALA A 112 8.96 33.77 -3.65
C ALA A 112 10.32 34.49 -3.63
N GLY A 113 11.43 33.75 -3.55
CA GLY A 113 12.77 34.32 -3.57
C GLY A 113 13.07 35.13 -4.85
N MET A 114 12.68 34.61 -6.01
CA MET A 114 12.82 35.29 -7.31
C MET A 114 11.97 36.57 -7.36
N TRP A 115 10.74 36.55 -6.82
CA TRP A 115 9.86 37.71 -6.79
C TRP A 115 10.42 38.83 -5.89
N PHE A 116 10.98 38.48 -4.73
CA PHE A 116 11.69 39.45 -3.86
C PHE A 116 12.94 40.02 -4.54
N PHE A 117 13.70 39.20 -5.27
CA PHE A 117 14.89 39.65 -5.99
C PHE A 117 14.53 40.62 -7.13
N CYS A 118 13.54 40.27 -7.96
CA CYS A 118 13.04 41.13 -9.04
C CYS A 118 12.45 42.45 -8.50
N SER A 119 11.61 42.43 -7.46
CA SER A 119 11.07 43.66 -6.88
C SER A 119 12.17 44.55 -6.30
N LYS A 120 13.19 43.98 -5.66
CA LYS A 120 14.29 44.78 -5.09
C LYS A 120 15.19 45.40 -6.16
N VAL A 121 15.45 44.70 -7.26
CA VAL A 121 16.19 45.24 -8.42
C VAL A 121 15.43 46.38 -9.08
N ILE A 122 14.11 46.27 -9.22
CA ILE A 122 13.28 47.34 -9.81
C ILE A 122 13.22 48.56 -8.88
N PHE A 123 12.97 48.36 -7.57
CA PHE A 123 12.84 49.47 -6.62
C PHE A 123 14.16 50.19 -6.30
N PHE A 124 15.29 49.47 -6.21
CA PHE A 124 16.58 50.07 -5.86
C PHE A 124 17.49 50.36 -7.06
N GLY A 125 17.32 49.68 -8.20
CA GLY A 125 18.13 49.87 -9.40
C GLY A 125 17.67 51.03 -10.28
N ALA A 126 16.36 51.21 -10.44
CA ALA A 126 15.79 52.25 -11.30
C ALA A 126 16.14 53.71 -10.88
N PRO A 127 16.10 54.11 -9.59
CA PRO A 127 16.38 55.50 -9.22
C PRO A 127 17.86 55.89 -9.37
N LYS A 128 18.80 54.93 -9.23
CA LYS A 128 20.24 55.19 -9.40
C LYS A 128 20.62 55.43 -10.86
N ILE A 129 20.00 54.71 -11.80
CA ILE A 129 20.24 54.89 -13.24
C ILE A 129 19.64 56.22 -13.71
N LEU A 130 18.47 56.61 -13.20
CA LEU A 130 17.82 57.88 -13.53
C LEU A 130 18.61 59.11 -13.03
N MET A 131 19.19 59.04 -11.83
CA MET A 131 20.07 60.11 -11.31
C MET A 131 21.36 60.27 -12.12
N LEU A 132 21.96 59.17 -12.58
CA LEU A 132 23.17 59.20 -13.42
C LEU A 132 22.93 59.81 -14.81
N LEU A 133 21.74 59.60 -15.38
CA LEU A 133 21.34 60.21 -16.66
C LEU A 133 21.07 61.71 -16.53
N HIS A 134 20.40 62.15 -15.46
CA HIS A 134 20.16 63.58 -15.22
C HIS A 134 21.46 64.36 -14.97
N SER A 135 22.42 63.78 -14.24
CA SER A 135 23.73 64.41 -13.99
C SER A 135 24.61 64.54 -15.23
N ARG A 136 24.43 63.67 -16.25
CA ARG A 136 25.15 63.77 -17.52
C ARG A 136 24.51 64.80 -18.46
N ALA A 137 23.18 64.91 -18.50
CA ALA A 137 22.49 65.90 -19.33
C ALA A 137 22.83 67.35 -18.93
N VAL A 138 22.91 67.64 -17.63
CA VAL A 138 23.27 68.98 -17.12
C VAL A 138 24.73 69.35 -17.44
N ARG A 139 25.66 68.39 -17.41
CA ARG A 139 27.08 68.63 -17.76
C ARG A 139 27.30 68.88 -19.24
N VAL A 140 26.56 68.20 -20.12
CA VAL A 140 26.65 68.41 -21.57
C VAL A 140 26.07 69.79 -21.95
N SER A 141 24.95 70.20 -21.34
CA SER A 141 24.34 71.51 -21.60
C SER A 141 25.25 72.68 -21.17
N ALA A 142 25.95 72.56 -20.03
CA ALA A 142 26.90 73.59 -19.57
C ALA A 142 28.18 73.70 -20.43
N LEU A 143 28.58 72.64 -21.13
CA LEU A 143 29.73 72.64 -22.05
C LEU A 143 29.37 73.27 -23.40
N VAL A 144 28.16 73.05 -23.90
CA VAL A 144 27.70 73.64 -25.17
C VAL A 144 27.51 75.16 -25.05
N SER A 145 27.04 75.68 -23.92
CA SER A 145 26.91 77.14 -23.72
C SER A 145 28.24 77.89 -23.58
N LYS A 146 29.37 77.22 -23.36
CA LYS A 146 30.71 77.84 -23.32
C LYS A 146 31.43 77.86 -24.67
N LEU A 147 30.95 77.12 -25.66
CA LEU A 147 31.53 77.05 -27.01
C LEU A 147 30.88 78.03 -27.99
N PHE A 148 29.80 78.72 -27.59
CA PHE A 148 29.01 79.62 -28.44
C PHE A 148 29.01 81.08 -27.94
N LYS A 149 30.07 81.51 -27.26
CA LYS A 149 30.26 82.90 -26.82
C LYS A 149 31.62 83.44 -27.22
#